data_AF-A0A7Y0JUP8-F1
#
_entry.id   AF-A0A7Y0JUP8-F1
#
_cell.length_a   1.000
_cell.length_b   1.000
_cell.length_c   1.000
_cell.angle_alpha   90.00
_cell.angle_beta   90.00
_cell.angle_gamma   90.00
#
_symmetry.space_group_name_H-M   'P 1'
#
loop_
_entity.id
_entity.type
_entity.pdbx_description
1 polymer ?
#
loop_
_entity_poly.entity_id
_entity_poly.type
_entity_poly.pdbx_seq_one_letter_code
_entity_poly.pdbx_strand_id
1 'polypeptide(L)' 'MDDTQTIGAREARPELGKLIDAAHYGGQHTVITKAGQPRAVLVPYEWWSQQRTDQA' A
#
# COMPACT_ATOMS: atom_id res chain seq x y z
N MET A 1 -5.31 -12.01 -9.10
CA MET A 1 -4.11 -12.28 -8.27
C MET A 1 -3.85 -11.00 -7.53
N ASP A 2 -4.13 -10.98 -6.23
CA ASP A 2 -3.84 -9.85 -5.35
C ASP A 2 -2.32 -9.70 -5.23
N ASP A 3 -1.73 -8.90 -6.12
CA ASP A 3 -0.29 -8.61 -6.11
C ASP A 3 0.01 -7.61 -4.98
N THR A 4 0.00 -8.15 -3.76
CA THR A 4 0.33 -7.42 -2.54
C THR A 4 1.82 -7.59 -2.28
N GLN A 5 2.60 -6.57 -2.62
CA GLN A 5 4.04 -6.56 -2.31
C GLN A 5 4.28 -6.17 -0.85
N THR A 6 5.39 -6.65 -0.28
CA THR A 6 5.82 -6.31 1.08
C THR A 6 7.21 -5.67 1.04
N ILE A 7 7.38 -4.53 1.73
CA ILE A 7 8.64 -3.78 1.75
C ILE A 7 8.95 -3.23 3.15
N GLY A 8 10.22 -3.16 3.53
CA GLY A 8 10.63 -2.52 4.78
C GLY A 8 10.47 -1.00 4.73
N ALA A 9 10.10 -0.37 5.85
CA ALA A 9 9.90 1.07 5.94
C ALA A 9 11.16 1.88 5.57
N ARG A 10 12.35 1.31 5.78
CA ARG A 10 13.62 1.92 5.36
C ARG A 10 13.79 1.92 3.85
N GLU A 11 13.39 0.84 3.19
CA GLU A 11 13.46 0.66 1.73
C GLU A 11 12.34 1.42 1.01
N ALA A 12 11.16 1.52 1.63
CA ALA A 12 10.03 2.26 1.09
C ALA A 12 10.26 3.78 1.06
N ARG A 13 11.08 4.32 1.97
CA ARG A 13 11.29 5.77 2.11
C ARG A 13 11.84 6.45 0.84
N PRO A 14 12.91 5.97 0.19
CA PRO A 14 13.38 6.55 -1.07
C PRO A 14 12.41 6.30 -2.24
N GLU A 15 11.66 5.20 -2.21
CA GLU A 15 10.77 4.78 -3.31
C GLU A 15 9.33 5.28 -3.17
N LEU A 16 9.03 6.14 -2.18
CA LEU A 16 7.64 6.46 -1.81
C LEU A 16 6.82 6.99 -2.99
N GLY A 17 7.39 7.87 -3.82
CA GLY A 17 6.71 8.39 -5.01
C GLY A 17 6.30 7.28 -5.99
N LYS A 18 7.24 6.36 -6.28
CA LYS A 18 6.99 5.20 -7.15
C LYS A 18 5.93 4.27 -6.58
N LEU A 19 5.93 4.05 -5.27
CA LEU A 19 4.94 3.22 -4.60
C LEU A 19 3.53 3.84 -4.67
N ILE A 20 3.43 5.17 -4.56
CA ILE A 20 2.17 5.90 -4.74
C ILE A 20 1.68 5.75 -6.19
N ASP A 21 2.54 5.96 -7.18
CA ASP A 21 2.17 5.82 -8.59
C ASP A 21 1.73 4.38 -8.93
N ALA A 22 2.45 3.38 -8.40
CA ALA A 22 2.11 1.98 -8.58
C ALA A 22 0.73 1.63 -7.99
N ALA A 23 0.38 2.20 -6.84
CA ALA A 23 -0.96 2.02 -6.28
C ALA A 23 -2.01 2.78 -7.09
N HIS A 24 -1.77 4.05 -7.40
CA HIS A 24 -2.77 4.88 -8.07
C HIS A 24 -3.06 4.42 -9.51
N TYR A 25 -2.03 4.16 -10.31
CA TYR A 25 -2.18 3.78 -11.72
C TYR A 25 -2.19 2.27 -11.95
N GLY A 26 -1.47 1.51 -11.11
CA GLY A 26 -1.32 0.06 -11.27
C GLY A 26 -2.25 -0.77 -10.38
N GLY A 27 -2.97 -0.15 -9.44
CA GLY A 27 -3.80 -0.86 -8.48
C GLY A 27 -3.00 -1.67 -7.45
N GLN A 28 -1.69 -1.47 -7.35
CA GLN A 28 -0.81 -2.30 -6.54
C GLN A 28 -1.01 -2.04 -5.04
N HIS A 29 -1.21 -3.10 -4.27
CA HIS A 29 -1.26 -3.04 -2.81
C HIS A 29 0.12 -3.28 -2.22
N THR A 30 0.50 -2.49 -1.21
CA THR A 30 1.82 -2.60 -0.60
C THR A 30 1.73 -2.63 0.91
N VAL A 31 2.27 -3.68 1.53
CA VAL A 31 2.46 -3.75 2.99
C VAL A 31 3.82 -3.17 3.35
N ILE A 32 3.82 -2.17 4.22
CA ILE A 32 5.04 -1.57 4.78
C ILE A 32 5.31 -2.21 6.14
N THR A 33 6.52 -2.77 6.29
CA THR A 33 6.96 -3.45 7.51
C THR A 33 8.00 -2.65 8.29
N LYS A 34 8.08 -2.84 9.60
CA LYS A 34 9.18 -2.33 10.44
C LYS A 34 9.59 -3.43 11.41
N ALA A 35 10.90 -3.74 11.45
CA ALA A 35 11.43 -4.87 12.23
C ALA A 35 10.69 -6.19 11.93
N GLY A 36 10.43 -6.46 10.65
CA GLY A 36 9.76 -7.69 10.18
C GLY A 36 8.25 -7.75 10.40
N GLN A 37 7.65 -6.74 11.04
CA GLN A 37 6.21 -6.73 11.33
C GLN A 37 5.46 -5.76 10.41
N PRO A 38 4.29 -6.13 9.86
CA PRO A 38 3.40 -5.21 9.15
C PRO A 38 3.01 -4.02 10.03
N ARG A 39 3.11 -2.80 9.51
CA ARG A 39 2.79 -1.57 10.24
C ARG A 39 1.86 -0.63 9.50
N ALA A 40 1.89 -0.63 8.18
CA ALA A 40 1.02 0.19 7.36
C ALA A 40 0.76 -0.50 6.02
N VAL A 41 -0.28 -0.05 5.33
CA VAL A 41 -0.56 -0.42 3.95
C VAL A 41 -0.64 0.83 3.09
N LEU A 42 -0.18 0.73 1.86
CA LEU A 42 -0.39 1.70 0.80
C LEU A 42 -1.28 1.03 -0.24
N VAL A 43 -2.42 1.66 -0.49
CA VAL A 43 -3.50 1.14 -1.35
C VAL A 43 -4.03 2.28 -2.22
N PRO A 44 -4.68 1.97 -3.36
CA PRO A 44 -5.40 2.95 -4.14
C PRO A 44 -6.46 3.64 -3.28
N TYR A 45 -6.56 4.96 -3.39
CA TYR A 45 -7.53 5.74 -2.61
C TYR A 45 -8.98 5.30 -2.86
N GLU A 46 -9.35 5.09 -4.12
CA GLU A 46 -10.71 4.66 -4.51
C GLU A 46 -11.09 3.33 -3.84
N TRP A 47 -10.16 2.38 -3.78
CA TRP A 47 -10.37 1.10 -3.11
C TRP A 47 -10.59 1.28 -1.61
N TRP A 48 -9.76 2.09 -0.96
CA TRP A 48 -9.90 2.39 0.47
C TRP A 48 -11.22 3.11 0.77
N SER A 49 -11.62 4.06 -0.09
CA SER A 49 -12.87 4.81 0.06
C SER A 49 -14.08 3.89 -0.05
N GLN A 50 -14.10 2.94 -0.98
CA GLN A 50 -15.17 1.96 -1.13
C GLN A 50 -15.32 1.08 0.13
N GLN A 51 -14.20 0.60 0.69
CA GLN A 51 -14.24 -0.21 1.91
C GLN A 51 -14.77 0.53 3.14
N ARG A 52 -14.63 1.86 3.18
CA ARG A 52 -15.17 2.66 4.28
C ARG A 52 -16.68 2.84 4.19
N THR A 53 -17.22 2.93 2.99
CA THR A 53 -18.67 3.03 2.77
C THR A 53 -19.37 1.71 3.12
N ASP A 54 -18.73 0.57 2.87
CA ASP A 54 -19.29 -0.77 3.17
C ASP A 54 -19.30 -1.11 4.68
N GLN A 55 -18.54 -0.36 5.49
CA GLN A 55 -18.46 -0.54 6.94
C GLN A 55 -19.39 0.40 7.73
N ALA A 56 -20.22 1.20 7.05
CA ALA A 56 -21.15 2.17 7.65
C ALA A 56 -22.60 1.70 7.50
#